data_AF-A0A3D3PGQ9-F1
#
_entry.id   AF-A0A3D3PGQ9-F1
#
_cell.length_a   1.000
_cell.length_b   1.000
_cell.length_c   1.000
_cell.angle_alpha   90.00
_cell.angle_beta   90.00
_cell.angle_gamma   90.00
#
_symmetry.space_group_name_H-M   'P 1'
#
loop_
_entity.id
_entity.type
_entity.pdbx_description
1 polymer ?
#
loop_
_entity_poly.entity_id
_entity_poly.type
_entity_poly.pdbx_seq_one_letter_code
_entity_poly.pdbx_strand_id
1 'polypeptide(L)'
;EAKAFYIIIAISLILGLSLNYLGITPIQSLIYTAILYGLTAPVLIAIILHISNNKKIMGENVNGRTSNILGFAAFIIMTVAAVGLVYMQLTGK
;
A
#
# COMPACT_ATOMS: atom_id res chain seq x y z
N GLU A 1 19.62 -25.87 -7.02
CA GLU A 1 19.69 -24.40 -6.84
C GLU A 1 18.30 -23.83 -7.10
N ALA A 2 17.84 -22.86 -6.32
CA ALA A 2 16.43 -22.57 -6.02
C ALA A 2 15.48 -22.47 -7.23
N LYS A 3 14.96 -23.61 -7.70
CA LYS A 3 14.08 -23.71 -8.88
C LYS A 3 12.85 -22.79 -8.77
N ALA A 4 12.30 -22.67 -7.56
CA ALA A 4 11.17 -21.78 -7.28
C ALA A 4 11.49 -20.29 -7.57
N PHE A 5 12.71 -19.83 -7.24
CA PHE A 5 13.12 -18.44 -7.48
C PHE A 5 13.21 -18.13 -8.98
N TYR A 6 13.85 -19.02 -9.75
CA TYR A 6 13.95 -18.86 -11.20
C TYR A 6 12.58 -18.91 -11.90
N ILE A 7 11.65 -19.74 -11.41
CA ILE A 7 10.28 -19.78 -11.92
C ILE A 7 9.54 -18.45 -11.68
N ILE A 8 9.66 -17.87 -10.48
CA ILE A 8 9.03 -16.58 -10.17
C ILE A 8 9.58 -15.46 -11.06
N ILE A 9 10.89 -15.44 -11.30
CA ILE A 9 11.51 -14.47 -12.22
C ILE A 9 10.97 -14.65 -13.63
N ALA A 10 10.91 -15.88 -14.14
CA ALA A 10 10.40 -16.17 -15.47
C ALA A 10 8.93 -15.72 -15.62
N ILE A 11 8.07 -16.03 -14.64
CA ILE A 11 6.67 -15.60 -14.62
C ILE A 11 6.56 -14.06 -14.56
N SER A 12 7.35 -13.40 -13.72
CA SER A 12 7.34 -11.94 -13.58
C SER A 12 7.76 -11.25 -14.88
N LEU A 13 8.78 -11.80 -15.55
CA LEU A 13 9.24 -11.31 -16.85
C LEU A 13 8.15 -11.45 -17.91
N ILE A 14 7.50 -12.63 -17.99
CA ILE A 14 6.40 -12.87 -18.92
C ILE A 14 5.26 -11.87 -18.67
N LEU A 15 4.84 -11.70 -17.42
CA LEU A 15 3.77 -10.75 -17.06
C LEU A 15 4.13 -9.31 -17.42
N GLY A 16 5.36 -8.86 -17.10
CA GLY A 16 5.82 -7.51 -17.45
C GLY A 16 5.87 -7.25 -18.95
N LEU A 17 6.27 -8.26 -19.74
CA LEU A 17 6.24 -8.20 -21.19
C LEU A 17 4.80 -8.21 -21.72
N SER A 18 3.92 -9.08 -21.20
CA SER A 18 2.51 -9.14 -21.58
C SER A 18 1.78 -7.81 -21.34
N LEU A 19 2.10 -7.10 -20.26
CA LEU A 19 1.54 -5.76 -20.00
C LEU A 19 1.94 -4.74 -21.09
N ASN A 20 3.18 -4.81 -21.60
CA ASN A 20 3.60 -3.97 -22.73
C ASN A 20 2.80 -4.31 -24.01
N TYR A 21 2.54 -5.59 -24.28
CA TYR A 21 1.76 -6.02 -25.44
C TYR A 21 0.27 -5.62 -25.36
N LEU A 22 -0.27 -5.47 -24.14
CA LEU A 22 -1.63 -4.98 -23.91
C LEU A 22 -1.78 -3.46 -24.10
N GLY A 23 -0.71 -2.74 -24.48
CA GLY A 23 -0.73 -1.30 -24.69
C GLY A 23 -0.79 -0.48 -23.40
N ILE A 24 -0.72 -1.12 -22.23
CA ILE A 24 -0.59 -0.44 -20.95
C ILE A 24 0.89 -0.11 -20.76
N THR A 25 1.24 1.17 -20.80
CA THR A 25 2.62 1.56 -20.56
C THR A 25 3.02 1.18 -19.12
N PRO A 26 4.24 0.69 -18.87
CA PRO A 26 4.71 0.38 -17.52
C PRO A 26 4.55 1.56 -16.54
N ILE A 27 4.65 2.77 -17.06
CA ILE A 27 4.44 4.02 -16.33
C ILE A 27 2.97 4.14 -15.87
N GLN A 28 2.00 3.86 -16.73
CA GLN A 28 0.58 3.82 -16.33
C GLN A 28 0.33 2.73 -15.29
N SER A 29 0.87 1.52 -15.47
CA SER A 29 0.76 0.46 -14.46
C SER A 29 1.34 0.91 -13.11
N LEU A 30 2.49 1.57 -13.11
CA LEU A 30 3.12 2.11 -11.91
C LEU A 30 2.22 3.16 -11.23
N ILE A 31 1.63 4.07 -12.00
CA ILE A 31 0.67 5.06 -11.49
C ILE A 31 -0.55 4.37 -10.88
N TYR A 32 -1.16 3.39 -11.56
CA TYR A 32 -2.31 2.63 -11.03
C TYR A 32 -1.96 1.92 -9.72
N THR A 33 -0.77 1.30 -9.64
CA THR A 33 -0.32 0.67 -8.40
C THR A 33 -0.11 1.70 -7.29
N ALA A 34 0.43 2.88 -7.60
CA ALA A 34 0.63 3.94 -6.62
C ALA A 34 -0.71 4.48 -6.08
N ILE A 35 -1.72 4.62 -6.95
CA ILE A 35 -3.08 5.00 -6.55
C ILE A 35 -3.69 3.94 -5.62
N LEU A 36 -3.61 2.66 -6.00
CA LEU A 36 -4.07 1.53 -5.17
C LEU A 36 -3.34 1.48 -3.82
N TYR A 37 -2.03 1.66 -3.81
CA TYR A 37 -1.24 1.73 -2.57
C TYR A 37 -1.64 2.93 -1.71
N GLY A 38 -1.84 4.11 -2.31
CA GLY A 38 -2.30 5.31 -1.61
C GLY A 38 -3.66 5.11 -0.95
N LEU A 39 -4.59 4.42 -1.62
CA LEU A 39 -5.91 4.10 -1.09
C LEU A 39 -5.88 3.03 0.02
N THR A 40 -5.03 2.02 -0.12
CA THR A 40 -4.92 0.91 0.85
C THR A 40 -4.08 1.25 2.08
N ALA A 41 -3.15 2.20 1.97
CA ALA A 41 -2.29 2.63 3.06
C ALA A 41 -3.02 3.09 4.34
N PRO A 42 -4.07 3.94 4.31
CA PRO A 42 -4.78 4.31 5.53
C PRO A 42 -5.44 3.10 6.22
N VAL A 43 -6.00 2.17 5.45
CA VAL A 43 -6.58 0.91 5.99
C VAL A 43 -5.49 0.09 6.68
N LEU A 44 -4.32 -0.05 6.03
CA LEU A 44 -3.20 -0.79 6.59
C LEU A 44 -2.67 -0.13 7.87
N ILE A 45 -2.52 1.20 7.90
CA ILE A 45 -2.09 1.95 9.10
C ILE A 45 -3.10 1.77 10.24
N ALA A 46 -4.41 1.81 9.96
CA ALA A 46 -5.43 1.56 10.98
C ALA A 46 -5.31 0.15 11.58
N ILE A 47 -5.11 -0.87 10.73
CA ILE A 47 -4.90 -2.25 11.17
C ILE A 47 -3.62 -2.36 12.00
N ILE A 48 -2.51 -1.77 11.54
CA ILE A 48 -1.24 -1.78 12.26
C ILE A 48 -1.41 -1.13 13.64
N LEU A 49 -2.04 0.04 13.73
CA LEU A 49 -2.28 0.70 15.02
C LEU A 49 -3.18 -0.11 15.95
N HIS A 50 -4.20 -0.78 15.41
CA HIS A 50 -5.07 -1.67 16.18
C HIS A 50 -4.30 -2.86 16.75
N ILE A 51 -3.45 -3.49 15.94
CA ILE A 51 -2.60 -4.62 16.36
C ILE A 51 -1.53 -4.16 17.36
N SER A 52 -0.85 -3.05 17.08
CA SER A 52 0.23 -2.51 17.90
C SER A 52 -0.22 -1.97 19.26
N ASN A 53 -1.48 -1.51 19.36
CA ASN A 53 -2.07 -1.13 20.65
C ASN A 53 -2.62 -2.33 21.44
N ASN A 54 -2.73 -3.52 20.82
CA ASN A 54 -3.26 -4.69 21.50
C ASN A 54 -2.16 -5.40 22.30
N LYS A 55 -2.22 -5.25 23.63
CA LYS A 55 -1.30 -5.90 24.58
C LYS A 55 -1.31 -7.43 24.52
N LYS A 56 -2.40 -8.03 24.00
CA LYS A 56 -2.50 -9.48 23.80
C LYS A 56 -1.66 -9.98 22.62
N ILE A 57 -1.36 -9.11 21.64
CA ILE A 57 -0.58 -9.46 20.44
C ILE A 57 0.88 -8.98 20.59
N MET A 58 1.09 -7.77 21.10
CA MET A 58 2.41 -7.15 21.26
C MET A 58 3.11 -7.46 22.59
N GLY A 59 2.41 -8.07 23.56
CA GLY A 59 2.98 -8.38 24.87
C GLY A 59 3.36 -7.12 25.64
N GLU A 60 4.64 -7.01 26.03
CA GLU A 60 5.14 -5.87 26.82
C GLU A 60 5.52 -4.65 25.96
N ASN A 61 5.76 -4.83 24.67
CA ASN A 61 6.17 -3.77 23.73
C ASN A 61 4.97 -3.15 23.02
N VAL A 62 3.93 -2.78 23.76
CA VAL A 62 2.81 -2.03 23.19
C VAL A 62 3.23 -0.63 22.77
N ASN A 63 2.54 -0.12 21.77
CA ASN A 63 2.78 1.22 21.26
C ASN A 63 2.67 2.25 22.40
N GLY A 64 3.74 3.03 22.62
CA GLY A 64 3.73 4.14 23.56
C GLY A 64 2.80 5.28 23.10
N ARG A 65 2.53 6.24 23.99
CA ARG A 65 1.68 7.40 23.65
C ARG A 65 2.23 8.20 22.47
N THR A 66 3.55 8.33 22.35
CA THR A 66 4.23 9.04 21.25
C THR A 66 4.02 8.35 19.90
N SER A 67 4.24 7.04 19.83
CA SER A 67 4.04 6.28 18.59
C SER A 67 2.57 6.17 18.19
N ASN A 68 1.63 6.18 19.15
CA ASN A 68 0.21 6.24 18.83
C ASN A 68 -0.20 7.60 18.25
N ILE A 69 0.36 8.70 18.75
CA ILE A 69 0.13 10.05 18.19
C ILE A 69 0.71 10.15 16.77
N LEU A 70 1.93 9.68 16.55
CA LEU A 70 2.55 9.67 15.22
C LEU A 70 1.78 8.79 14.23
N GLY A 71 1.36 7.61 14.67
CA GLY A 71 0.54 6.71 13.86
C GLY A 71 -0.82 7.32 13.51
N PHE A 72 -1.48 7.97 14.47
CA PHE A 72 -2.75 8.64 14.23
C PHE A 72 -2.59 9.85 13.30
N ALA A 73 -1.51 10.62 13.45
CA ALA A 73 -1.17 11.70 12.52
C ALA A 73 -0.94 11.16 11.09
N ALA A 74 -0.19 10.07 10.95
CA ALA A 74 0.02 9.41 9.66
C ALA A 74 -1.31 8.91 9.06
N PHE A 75 -2.18 8.32 9.89
CA PHE A 75 -3.52 7.89 9.46
C PHE A 75 -4.36 9.07 8.95
N ILE A 76 -4.37 10.20 9.65
CA ILE A 76 -5.08 11.41 9.21
C ILE A 76 -4.52 11.92 7.88
N ILE A 77 -3.20 12.10 7.79
CA ILE A 77 -2.55 12.63 6.58
C ILE A 77 -2.86 11.74 5.38
N MET A 78 -2.72 10.41 5.53
CA MET A 78 -2.99 9.45 4.45
C MET A 78 -4.48 9.40 4.10
N THR A 79 -5.38 9.53 5.07
CA THR A 79 -6.82 9.59 4.81
C THR A 79 -7.18 10.85 4.02
N VAL A 80 -6.63 12.01 4.39
CA VAL A 80 -6.82 13.27 3.64
C VAL A 80 -6.27 13.14 2.22
N ALA A 81 -5.08 12.56 2.05
CA ALA A 81 -4.50 12.33 0.74
C ALA A 81 -5.34 11.36 -0.12
N ALA A 82 -5.85 10.27 0.46
CA ALA A 82 -6.71 9.32 -0.22
C ALA A 82 -8.05 9.95 -0.63
N VAL A 83 -8.69 10.72 0.26
CA VAL A 83 -9.90 11.48 -0.06
C VAL A 83 -9.63 12.52 -1.14
N GLY A 84 -8.50 13.21 -1.08
CA GLY A 84 -8.06 14.16 -2.12
C GLY A 84 -7.87 13.49 -3.48
N LEU A 85 -7.24 12.31 -3.51
CA LEU A 85 -7.06 11.52 -4.73
C LEU A 85 -8.42 11.10 -5.30
N VAL A 86 -9.31 10.55 -4.48
CA VAL A 86 -10.67 10.17 -4.90
C VAL A 86 -11.46 11.39 -5.39
N TYR A 87 -11.35 12.52 -4.71
CA TYR A 87 -12.01 13.76 -5.11
C TYR A 87 -11.48 14.30 -6.43
N MET A 88 -10.17 14.31 -6.66
CA MET A 88 -9.58 14.70 -7.95
C MET A 88 -9.95 13.74 -9.07
N GLN A 89 -10.04 12.43 -8.78
CA GLN A 89 -10.47 11.43 -9.75
C GLN A 89 -11.96 11.58 -10.12
N LEU A 90 -12.82 12.02 -9.18
CA LEU A 90 -14.26 12.23 -9.40
C LEU A 90 -14.59 13.62 -9.99
N THR A 91 -13.80 14.64 -9.66
CA THR A 91 -14.00 16.03 -10.11
C THR A 91 -13.28 16.34 -11.42
N GLY A 92 -12.26 15.55 -11.77
CA GLY A 92 -11.63 15.55 -13.09
C GLY A 92 -12.49 14.81 -14.11
N LYS A 93 -13.48 15.51 -14.67
CA LYS A 93 -13.90 15.28 -16.06
C LYS A 93 -12.84 15.84 -17.00
#